data_AF-A0A4Z0S107-F1
#
_entry.id   AF-A0A4Z0S107-F1
#
_cell.length_a   1.000
_cell.length_b   1.000
_cell.length_c   1.000
_cell.angle_alpha   90.00
_cell.angle_beta   90.00
_cell.angle_gamma   90.00
#
_symmetry.space_group_name_H-M   'P 1'
#
loop_
_entity.id
_entity.type
_entity.pdbx_description
1 polymer ?
#
loop_
_entity_poly.entity_id
_entity_poly.type
_entity_poly.pdbx_seq_one_letter_code
_entity_poly.pdbx_strand_id
1 'polypeptide(L)'
;MPEKITITLSEETANALPDLLGTTDLADGIAKHLAALVTNTSGPKKSAKVQHRFKQAFADVTFFIDYNGAKATVTWRKRDEMIIAAGATLQTDMPLNKDGSVGFAQRFALTLREEHADAISNGHTTKDVILKSANEVGHFLYFAGTNTWLQLKDDQGKTLDELSRA
;
A
#
# COMPACT_ATOMS: atom_id res chain seq x y z
N MET A 1 -29.74 -1.90 -43.83
CA MET A 1 -30.27 -3.27 -43.94
C MET A 1 -29.25 -4.18 -43.29
N PRO A 2 -29.59 -5.04 -42.31
CA PRO A 2 -28.60 -5.93 -41.73
C PRO A 2 -28.27 -7.05 -42.74
N GLU A 3 -26.99 -7.20 -43.09
CA GLU A 3 -26.51 -8.31 -43.91
C GLU A 3 -26.65 -9.63 -43.16
N LYS A 4 -27.31 -10.60 -43.78
CA LYS A 4 -27.52 -11.93 -43.22
C LYS A 4 -26.29 -12.79 -43.52
N ILE A 5 -25.40 -12.94 -42.55
CA ILE A 5 -24.25 -13.86 -42.65
C ILE A 5 -24.80 -15.29 -42.53
N THR A 6 -24.63 -16.09 -43.58
CA THR A 6 -25.01 -17.51 -43.59
C THR A 6 -23.75 -18.33 -43.38
N ILE A 7 -23.65 -19.04 -42.25
CA ILE A 7 -22.52 -19.90 -41.92
C ILE A 7 -22.96 -21.34 -42.19
N THR A 8 -22.31 -22.00 -43.15
CA THR A 8 -22.54 -23.42 -43.45
C THR A 8 -21.61 -24.25 -42.57
N LEU A 9 -22.19 -25.04 -41.66
CA LEU A 9 -21.44 -25.94 -40.78
C LEU A 9 -21.41 -27.35 -41.39
N SER A 10 -20.31 -28.09 -41.17
CA SER A 10 -20.25 -29.52 -41.55
C SER A 10 -21.10 -30.36 -40.60
N GLU A 11 -21.61 -31.52 -41.06
CA GLU A 11 -22.45 -32.42 -40.24
C GLU A 11 -21.77 -32.83 -38.92
N GLU A 12 -20.45 -33.02 -38.94
CA GLU A 12 -19.67 -33.34 -37.74
C GLU A 12 -19.69 -32.20 -36.72
N THR A 13 -19.57 -30.95 -37.18
CA THR A 13 -19.69 -29.78 -36.28
C THR A 13 -21.13 -29.55 -35.81
N ALA A 14 -22.14 -29.88 -36.63
CA ALA A 14 -23.54 -29.77 -36.24
C ALA A 14 -23.92 -30.77 -35.14
N ASN A 15 -23.38 -31.99 -35.20
CA ASN A 15 -23.65 -33.04 -34.23
C ASN A 15 -22.97 -32.83 -32.87
N ALA A 16 -21.94 -31.99 -32.79
CA ALA A 16 -21.24 -31.65 -31.54
C ALA A 16 -21.84 -30.43 -30.80
N LEU A 17 -22.70 -29.65 -31.47
CA LEU A 17 -23.34 -28.45 -30.88
C LEU A 17 -24.19 -28.74 -29.63
N PRO A 18 -24.97 -29.83 -29.54
CA PRO A 18 -25.81 -30.08 -28.36
C PRO A 18 -24.99 -30.31 -27.09
N ASP A 19 -23.82 -30.94 -27.23
CA ASP A 19 -22.91 -31.22 -26.11
C ASP A 19 -22.19 -29.94 -25.64
N LEU A 20 -21.88 -29.03 -26.58
CA LEU A 20 -21.24 -27.74 -26.28
C LEU A 20 -22.22 -26.71 -25.68
N LEU A 21 -23.45 -26.66 -26.21
CA LEU A 21 -24.45 -25.66 -25.83
C LEU A 21 -25.45 -26.17 -24.79
N GLY A 22 -25.45 -27.47 -24.49
CA GLY A 22 -26.40 -28.13 -23.59
C GLY A 22 -27.85 -28.11 -24.10
N THR A 23 -28.07 -27.80 -25.37
CA THR A 23 -29.38 -27.74 -26.04
C THR A 23 -29.23 -27.93 -27.55
N THR A 24 -30.23 -28.56 -28.18
CA THR A 24 -30.30 -28.73 -29.64
C THR A 24 -30.86 -27.50 -30.36
N ASP A 25 -31.41 -26.53 -29.62
CA ASP A 25 -31.86 -25.25 -30.18
C ASP A 25 -30.69 -24.25 -30.20
N LEU A 26 -30.14 -24.04 -31.39
CA LEU A 26 -28.99 -23.16 -31.61
C LEU A 26 -29.30 -21.70 -31.25
N ALA A 27 -30.54 -21.23 -31.46
CA ALA A 27 -30.91 -19.86 -31.13
C ALA A 27 -30.96 -19.67 -29.61
N ASP A 28 -31.51 -20.65 -28.89
CA ASP A 28 -31.64 -20.62 -27.44
C ASP A 28 -30.28 -20.83 -26.73
N GLY A 29 -29.44 -21.72 -27.29
CA GLY A 29 -28.08 -21.96 -26.81
C GLY A 29 -27.17 -20.73 -26.97
N ILE A 30 -27.22 -20.05 -28.12
CA ILE A 30 -26.46 -18.81 -28.35
C ILE A 30 -26.98 -17.70 -27.44
N ALA A 31 -28.30 -17.54 -27.29
CA ALA A 31 -28.88 -16.53 -26.41
C ALA A 31 -28.46 -16.73 -24.95
N LYS A 32 -28.46 -17.97 -24.45
CA LYS A 32 -28.03 -18.32 -23.09
C LYS A 32 -26.54 -18.04 -22.86
N HIS A 33 -25.68 -18.36 -23.82
CA HIS A 33 -24.25 -18.11 -23.70
C HIS A 33 -23.90 -16.62 -23.78
N LEU A 34 -24.57 -15.86 -24.65
CA LEU A 34 -24.43 -14.41 -24.73
C LEU A 34 -24.97 -13.71 -23.48
N ALA A 35 -26.10 -14.17 -22.92
CA ALA A 35 -26.63 -13.66 -21.67
C ALA A 35 -25.63 -13.84 -20.52
N ALA A 36 -24.99 -15.02 -20.41
CA ALA A 36 -23.96 -15.28 -19.41
C ALA A 36 -22.74 -14.34 -19.55
N LEU A 37 -22.35 -14.01 -20.78
CA LEU A 37 -21.26 -13.05 -21.07
C LEU A 37 -21.63 -11.59 -20.72
N VAL A 38 -22.91 -11.21 -20.86
CA VAL A 38 -23.41 -9.86 -20.55
C VAL A 38 -23.68 -9.67 -19.05
N THR A 39 -24.01 -10.74 -18.31
CA THR A 39 -24.29 -10.69 -16.87
C THR A 39 -23.06 -10.64 -15.96
N ASN A 40 -21.84 -10.53 -16.50
CA ASN A 40 -20.65 -10.23 -15.68
C ASN A 40 -20.59 -8.73 -15.31
N THR A 41 -21.71 -8.17 -14.90
CA THR A 41 -21.86 -6.81 -14.40
C THR A 41 -21.69 -6.83 -12.88
N SER A 42 -20.49 -6.44 -12.46
CA SER A 42 -20.14 -5.92 -11.13
C SER A 42 -20.89 -6.55 -9.94
N GLY A 43 -20.31 -7.61 -9.38
CA GLY A 43 -20.58 -7.96 -7.98
C GLY A 43 -20.36 -6.74 -7.07
N PRO A 44 -20.97 -6.70 -5.86
CA PRO A 44 -20.90 -5.55 -4.98
C PRO A 44 -19.44 -5.14 -4.81
N LYS A 45 -19.13 -3.88 -5.17
CA LYS A 45 -17.79 -3.33 -4.99
C LYS A 45 -17.45 -3.51 -3.52
N LYS A 46 -16.53 -4.46 -3.22
CA LYS A 46 -15.88 -4.51 -1.91
C LYS A 46 -15.44 -3.07 -1.64
N SER A 47 -15.82 -2.52 -0.49
CA SER A 47 -15.35 -1.19 -0.08
C SER A 47 -13.86 -1.14 -0.36
N ALA A 48 -13.44 -0.24 -1.25
CA ALA A 48 -12.04 -0.16 -1.63
C ALA A 48 -11.25 -0.04 -0.32
N LYS A 49 -10.28 -0.95 -0.10
CA LYS A 49 -9.42 -0.88 1.07
C LYS A 49 -8.92 0.57 1.17
N VAL A 50 -9.02 1.16 2.36
CA VAL A 50 -8.53 2.51 2.60
C VAL A 50 -7.11 2.59 2.06
N GLN A 51 -6.92 3.44 1.05
CA GLN A 51 -5.60 3.66 0.49
C GLN A 51 -4.95 4.77 1.29
N HIS A 52 -3.96 4.39 2.09
CA HIS A 52 -3.05 5.30 2.75
C HIS A 52 -2.21 6.01 1.67
N ARG A 53 -2.64 7.21 1.30
CA ARG A 53 -1.98 8.06 0.30
C ARG A 53 -1.81 9.47 0.84
N PHE A 54 -0.78 10.13 0.34
CA PHE A 54 -0.58 11.56 0.56
C PHE A 54 -1.82 12.35 0.14
N LYS A 55 -2.18 13.34 0.96
CA LYS A 55 -3.16 14.38 0.67
C LYS A 55 -2.47 15.71 0.90
N GLN A 56 -2.74 16.72 0.05
CA GLN A 56 -2.12 18.04 0.18
C GLN A 56 -2.31 18.64 1.59
N ALA A 57 -3.46 18.39 2.22
CA ALA A 57 -3.75 18.82 3.58
C ALA A 57 -2.77 18.30 4.65
N PHE A 58 -2.01 17.22 4.38
CA PHE A 58 -0.99 16.72 5.29
C PHE A 58 0.31 17.52 5.25
N ALA A 59 0.55 18.31 4.19
CA ALA A 59 1.75 19.14 4.08
C ALA A 59 1.82 20.24 5.15
N ASP A 60 0.66 20.68 5.62
CA ASP A 60 0.53 21.71 6.66
C ASP A 60 0.47 21.12 8.08
N VAL A 61 0.43 19.78 8.20
CA VAL A 61 0.35 19.09 9.50
C VAL A 61 1.74 18.68 9.96
N THR A 62 2.05 19.03 11.20
CA THR A 62 3.25 18.56 11.89
C THR A 62 2.89 17.34 12.72
N PHE A 63 3.63 16.26 12.54
CA PHE A 63 3.47 15.03 13.28
C PHE A 63 4.59 14.87 14.30
N PHE A 64 4.26 14.23 15.42
CA PHE A 64 5.18 13.92 16.50
C PHE A 64 5.22 12.41 16.69
N ILE A 65 6.42 11.90 16.93
CA ILE A 65 6.68 10.53 17.32
C ILE A 65 7.33 10.56 18.70
N ASP A 66 6.83 9.72 19.59
CA ASP A 66 7.44 9.40 20.88
C ASP A 66 7.22 7.90 21.14
N TYR A 67 8.19 7.08 20.73
CA TYR A 67 8.07 5.63 20.75
C TYR A 67 9.41 4.94 20.93
N ASN A 68 9.47 4.02 21.90
CA ASN A 68 10.61 3.13 22.16
C ASN A 68 11.98 3.84 22.23
N GLY A 69 12.01 5.00 22.90
CA GLY A 69 13.21 5.82 23.05
C GLY A 69 13.49 6.75 21.86
N ALA A 70 12.81 6.58 20.72
CA ALA A 70 12.87 7.52 19.62
C ALA A 70 11.88 8.67 19.82
N LYS A 71 12.31 9.89 19.50
CA LYS A 71 11.48 11.10 19.52
C LYS A 71 11.75 11.93 18.28
N ALA A 72 10.72 12.34 17.55
CA ALA A 72 10.92 13.10 16.32
C ALA A 72 9.73 14.01 15.99
N THR A 73 10.04 15.10 15.31
CA THR A 73 9.07 15.94 14.61
C THR A 73 9.16 15.59 13.12
N VAL A 74 8.02 15.28 12.50
CA VAL A 74 7.96 14.80 11.12
C VAL A 74 6.91 15.58 10.32
N THR A 75 7.25 15.98 9.10
CA THR A 75 6.31 16.64 8.17
C THR A 75 6.23 15.85 6.87
N TRP A 76 5.03 15.62 6.34
CA TRP A 76 4.86 14.95 5.04
C TRP A 76 4.57 16.00 3.95
N ARG A 77 5.61 16.50 3.28
CA ARG A 77 5.47 17.65 2.36
C ARG A 77 4.87 17.29 1.01
N LYS A 78 5.29 16.17 0.43
CA LYS A 78 4.78 15.63 -0.84
C LYS A 78 4.78 14.11 -0.80
N ARG A 79 4.21 13.47 -1.83
CA ARG A 79 3.96 12.01 -1.86
C ARG A 79 5.12 11.13 -1.37
N ASP A 80 6.34 11.51 -1.73
CA ASP A 80 7.60 10.78 -1.52
C ASP A 80 8.63 11.63 -0.75
N GLU A 81 8.16 12.58 0.07
CA GLU A 81 9.02 13.43 0.89
C GLU A 81 8.41 13.61 2.29
N MET A 82 8.88 12.78 3.20
CA MET A 82 8.70 12.94 4.63
C MET A 82 9.99 13.44 5.23
N ILE A 83 9.90 14.52 6.00
CA ILE A 83 11.06 15.19 6.59
C ILE A 83 11.02 14.95 8.08
N ILE A 84 12.08 14.36 8.62
CA ILE A 84 12.36 14.31 10.05
C ILE A 84 13.19 15.56 10.36
N ALA A 85 12.70 16.41 11.27
CA ALA A 85 13.43 17.61 11.66
C ALA A 85 14.74 17.26 12.39
N ALA A 86 15.74 18.14 12.26
CA ALA A 86 16.97 18.07 13.05
C ALA A 86 16.67 18.01 14.57
N GLY A 87 17.51 17.30 15.32
CA GLY A 87 17.35 17.09 16.77
C GLY A 87 16.48 15.89 17.14
N ALA A 88 16.02 15.10 16.16
CA ALA A 88 15.31 13.85 16.44
C ALA A 88 16.21 12.88 17.19
N THR A 89 15.66 12.19 18.17
CA THR A 89 16.32 11.13 18.94
C THR A 89 16.02 9.79 18.28
N LEU A 90 17.08 9.02 18.03
CA LEU A 90 17.00 7.68 17.45
C LEU A 90 17.03 6.63 18.57
N GLN A 91 16.27 5.55 18.40
CA GLN A 91 16.49 4.36 19.22
C GLN A 91 17.88 3.81 18.90
N THR A 92 18.71 3.65 19.93
CA THR A 92 20.08 3.13 19.82
C THR A 92 20.16 1.64 20.11
N ASP A 93 19.27 1.13 20.96
CA ASP A 93 19.19 -0.30 21.27
C ASP A 93 18.48 -1.04 20.13
N MET A 94 19.23 -1.81 19.34
CA MET A 94 18.69 -2.50 18.17
C MET A 94 18.01 -3.81 18.58
N PRO A 95 16.70 -3.98 18.35
CA PRO A 95 16.01 -5.20 18.73
C PRO A 95 16.50 -6.38 17.88
N LEU A 96 16.95 -7.46 18.51
CA LEU A 96 17.39 -8.67 17.80
C LEU A 96 16.25 -9.68 17.64
N ASN A 97 16.41 -10.61 16.70
CA ASN A 97 15.52 -11.77 16.58
C ASN A 97 15.64 -12.68 17.82
N LYS A 98 14.68 -13.61 17.98
CA LYS A 98 14.69 -14.58 19.10
C LYS A 98 15.97 -15.44 19.16
N ASP A 99 16.62 -15.67 18.03
CA ASP A 99 17.87 -16.41 17.91
C ASP A 99 19.12 -15.52 18.09
N GLY A 100 18.95 -14.23 18.40
CA GLY A 100 20.04 -13.26 18.53
C GLY A 100 20.56 -12.72 17.20
N SER A 101 19.99 -13.13 16.06
CA SER A 101 20.40 -12.61 14.75
C SER A 101 19.81 -11.22 14.45
N VAL A 102 20.45 -10.50 13.52
CA VAL A 102 19.95 -9.23 13.01
C VAL A 102 18.89 -9.51 11.93
N GLY A 103 17.65 -9.12 12.20
CA GLY A 103 16.53 -9.28 11.27
C GLY A 103 16.61 -8.40 10.03
N PHE A 104 15.63 -8.55 9.14
CA PHE A 104 15.56 -7.74 7.91
C PHE A 104 15.30 -6.27 8.20
N ALA A 105 14.34 -5.96 9.07
CA ALA A 105 14.00 -4.57 9.43
C ALA A 105 15.20 -3.85 10.04
N GLN A 106 15.96 -4.54 10.88
CA GLN A 106 17.17 -4.03 11.50
C GLN A 106 18.25 -3.72 10.47
N ARG A 107 18.52 -4.65 9.55
CA ARG A 107 19.48 -4.43 8.45
C ARG A 107 19.07 -3.24 7.59
N PHE A 108 17.80 -3.16 7.20
CA PHE A 108 17.29 -2.05 6.40
C PHE A 108 17.42 -0.70 7.12
N ALA A 109 17.09 -0.65 8.41
CA ALA A 109 17.27 0.56 9.22
C ALA A 109 18.74 0.98 9.34
N LEU A 110 19.67 0.03 9.49
CA LEU A 110 21.10 0.31 9.52
C LEU A 110 21.60 0.88 8.19
N THR A 111 21.22 0.27 7.06
CA THR A 111 21.54 0.80 5.73
C THR A 111 20.99 2.22 5.55
N LEU A 112 19.74 2.45 5.95
CA LEU A 112 19.13 3.78 5.85
C LEU A 112 19.85 4.82 6.72
N ARG A 113 20.31 4.44 7.92
CA ARG A 113 21.13 5.33 8.77
C ARG A 113 22.52 5.57 8.20
N GLU A 114 23.10 4.59 7.53
CA GLU A 114 24.39 4.73 6.83
C GLU A 114 24.27 5.70 5.65
N GLU A 115 23.20 5.61 4.86
CA GLU A 115 22.88 6.54 3.77
C GLU A 115 22.73 7.99 4.25
N HIS A 116 22.36 8.19 5.53
CA HIS A 116 22.21 9.48 6.18
C HIS A 116 23.23 9.71 7.30
N ALA A 117 24.39 9.06 7.26
CA ALA A 117 25.36 9.10 8.35
C ALA A 117 25.86 10.52 8.66
N ASP A 118 25.93 11.40 7.66
CA ASP A 118 26.35 12.80 7.82
C ASP A 118 25.33 13.67 8.58
N ALA A 119 24.10 13.15 8.73
CA ALA A 119 23.01 13.79 9.47
C ALA A 119 22.79 13.15 10.85
N ILE A 120 23.62 12.20 11.29
CA ILE A 120 23.47 11.50 12.57
C ILE A 120 24.72 11.69 13.43
N SER A 121 24.54 12.04 14.70
CA SER A 121 25.62 12.08 15.69
C SER A 121 25.09 11.72 17.08
N ASN A 122 25.79 10.83 17.78
CA ASN A 122 25.47 10.43 19.16
C ASN A 122 24.01 9.99 19.38
N GLY A 123 23.40 9.30 18.42
CA GLY A 123 22.01 8.86 18.52
C GLY A 123 20.97 9.95 18.24
N HIS A 124 21.38 11.11 17.73
CA HIS A 124 20.51 12.21 17.35
C HIS A 124 20.72 12.62 15.89
N THR A 125 19.68 13.17 15.26
CA THR A 125 19.85 13.83 13.96
C THR A 125 20.43 15.24 14.15
N THR A 126 21.40 15.62 13.33
CA THR A 126 22.02 16.96 13.34
C THR A 126 21.47 17.87 12.23
N LYS A 127 20.85 17.26 11.22
CA LYS A 127 20.22 17.92 10.08
C LYS A 127 18.86 17.29 9.83
N ASP A 128 18.05 17.96 9.03
CA ASP A 128 16.81 17.38 8.52
C ASP A 128 17.13 16.14 7.68
N VAL A 129 16.35 15.08 7.87
CA VAL A 129 16.47 13.83 7.12
C VAL A 129 15.24 13.65 6.25
N ILE A 130 15.45 13.44 4.95
CA ILE A 130 14.39 13.29 3.96
C ILE A 130 14.23 11.81 3.61
N LEU A 131 13.04 11.28 3.85
CA LEU A 131 12.66 9.89 3.60
C LEU A 131 11.44 9.84 2.68
N LYS A 132 11.21 8.71 2.04
CA LYS A 132 10.15 8.56 1.01
C LYS A 132 8.81 8.15 1.58
N SER A 133 8.78 7.58 2.79
CA SER A 133 7.54 7.03 3.34
C SER A 133 7.55 6.90 4.86
N ALA A 134 6.35 6.75 5.44
CA ALA A 134 6.19 6.50 6.87
C ALA A 134 6.89 5.19 7.29
N ASN A 135 6.98 4.20 6.40
CA ASN A 135 7.69 2.97 6.68
C ASN A 135 9.20 3.21 6.87
N GLU A 136 9.81 4.01 5.99
CA GLU A 136 11.22 4.41 6.16
C GLU A 136 11.43 5.22 7.43
N VAL A 137 10.52 6.15 7.77
CA VAL A 137 10.58 6.91 9.03
C VAL A 137 10.62 5.97 10.24
N GLY A 138 9.77 4.94 10.27
CA GLY A 138 9.77 3.97 11.37
C GLY A 138 11.03 3.12 11.47
N HIS A 139 11.57 2.69 10.33
CA HIS A 139 12.84 1.97 10.30
C HIS A 139 13.99 2.86 10.76
N PHE A 140 14.08 4.08 10.24
CA PHE A 140 15.12 5.04 10.58
C PHE A 140 15.13 5.39 12.06
N LEU A 141 13.97 5.69 12.64
CA LEU A 141 13.86 6.15 14.03
C LEU A 141 14.00 5.01 15.05
N TYR A 142 13.31 3.88 14.84
CA TYR A 142 13.13 2.84 15.87
C TYR A 142 13.13 1.40 15.34
N PHE A 143 13.81 1.13 14.22
CA PHE A 143 13.96 -0.23 13.67
C PHE A 143 12.62 -0.94 13.35
N ALA A 144 11.58 -0.17 13.03
CA ALA A 144 10.22 -0.67 12.81
C ALA A 144 9.62 -1.39 14.04
N GLY A 145 8.95 -2.53 13.85
CA GLY A 145 8.27 -3.26 14.94
C GLY A 145 6.89 -2.72 15.34
N THR A 146 6.48 -1.57 14.84
CA THR A 146 5.12 -1.02 14.97
C THR A 146 4.67 -0.38 13.65
N ASN A 147 3.36 -0.19 13.49
CA ASN A 147 2.81 0.58 12.37
C ASN A 147 3.07 2.08 12.57
N THR A 148 3.98 2.66 11.78
CA THR A 148 4.34 4.08 11.89
C THR A 148 3.19 5.04 11.62
N TRP A 149 2.19 4.64 10.85
CA TRP A 149 0.99 5.47 10.63
C TRP A 149 0.20 5.73 11.91
N LEU A 150 0.30 4.83 12.91
CA LEU A 150 -0.32 4.98 14.22
C LEU A 150 0.56 5.74 15.22
N GLN A 151 1.87 5.86 14.92
CA GLN A 151 2.82 6.55 15.79
C GLN A 151 2.99 8.03 15.42
N LEU A 152 2.75 8.39 14.17
CA LEU A 152 2.69 9.78 13.72
C LEU A 152 1.40 10.43 14.21
N LYS A 153 1.50 11.29 15.23
CA LYS A 153 0.35 11.97 15.84
C LYS A 153 0.45 13.47 15.62
N ASP A 154 -0.66 14.12 15.28
CA ASP A 154 -0.71 15.58 15.25
C ASP A 154 -0.71 16.18 16.67
N ASP A 155 -0.80 17.51 16.75
CA ASP A 155 -0.89 18.27 18.00
C ASP A 155 -2.16 17.93 18.83
N GLN A 156 -3.21 17.44 18.18
CA GLN A 156 -4.45 16.97 18.81
C GLN A 156 -4.39 15.48 19.20
N GLY A 157 -3.25 14.81 18.95
CA GLY A 157 -3.04 13.40 19.24
C GLY A 157 -3.67 12.43 18.22
N LYS A 158 -4.26 12.95 17.13
CA LYS A 158 -4.85 12.13 16.07
C LYS A 158 -3.76 11.56 15.17
N THR A 159 -3.88 10.26 14.86
CA THR A 159 -2.86 9.57 14.07
C THR A 159 -2.97 9.89 12.58
N LEU A 160 -1.85 9.75 11.86
CA LEU A 160 -1.85 9.85 10.41
C LEU A 160 -2.78 8.81 9.76
N ASP A 161 -2.90 7.60 10.35
CA ASP A 161 -3.89 6.60 9.91
C ASP A 161 -5.32 7.17 9.96
N GLU A 162 -5.72 7.76 11.08
CA GLU A 162 -7.06 8.35 11.25
C GLU A 162 -7.31 9.52 10.31
N LEU A 163 -6.31 10.39 10.12
CA LEU A 163 -6.38 11.51 9.18
C LEU A 163 -6.46 11.05 7.71
N SER A 164 -5.84 9.90 7.39
CA SER A 164 -5.89 9.32 6.05
C SER A 164 -7.23 8.71 5.69
N ARG A 165 -7.99 8.25 6.69
CA ARG A 165 -9.33 7.66 6.55
C ARG A 165 -10.45 8.71 6.42
N ALA A 166 -10.24 9.90 6.97
CA ALA A 166 -11.17 11.04 6.88
C ALA A 166 -11.24 11.61 5.46
#